data_AF-A0A817IZE4-F1
#
_entry.id   AF-A0A817IZE4-F1
#
_cell.length_a   1.000
_cell.length_b   1.000
_cell.length_c   1.000
_cell.angle_alpha   90.00
_cell.angle_beta   90.00
_cell.angle_gamma   90.00
#
_symmetry.space_group_name_H-M   'P 1'
#
loop_
_entity.id
_entity.type
_entity.pdbx_description
1 polymer ?
#
loop_
_entity_poly.entity_id
_entity_poly.type
_entity_poly.pdbx_seq_one_letter_code
_entity_poly.pdbx_strand_id
1 'polypeptide(L)'
;MRYEESRYRSQKISKPLPFHIVVNGLAGSGKSYVISIIEQMLIDFCISESATRNRPRRLKGLLKMAHTGKAALNIHGWTIHTALGMLIVKLFAYHKYLYRCQLAS
;
A
#
# COMPACT_ATOMS: atom_id res chain seq x y z
N MET A 1 28.14 -47.37 14.59
CA MET A 1 27.86 -46.09 13.91
C MET A 1 26.87 -46.36 12.78
N ARG A 2 25.57 -46.07 12.99
CA ARG A 2 24.59 -46.01 11.90
C ARG A 2 24.17 -44.56 11.75
N TYR A 3 24.50 -43.98 10.61
CA TYR A 3 24.00 -42.68 10.18
C TYR A 3 22.51 -42.87 9.84
N GLU A 4 21.63 -42.50 10.75
CA GLU A 4 20.23 -42.27 10.39
C GLU A 4 20.14 -40.88 9.77
N GLU A 5 20.19 -40.83 8.44
CA GLU A 5 19.72 -39.68 7.66
C GLU A 5 18.20 -39.56 7.82
N SER A 6 17.78 -39.06 8.97
CA SER A 6 16.43 -38.55 9.17
C SER A 6 16.25 -37.37 8.22
N ARG A 7 15.63 -37.67 7.08
CA ARG A 7 15.20 -36.71 6.06
C ARG A 7 14.55 -35.50 6.74
N TYR A 8 15.28 -34.39 6.78
CA TYR A 8 14.69 -33.07 6.98
C TYR A 8 13.78 -32.81 5.80
N ARG A 9 12.53 -33.27 5.92
CA ARG A 9 11.42 -32.86 5.06
C ARG A 9 11.25 -31.38 5.34
N SER A 10 11.91 -30.53 4.54
CA SER A 10 11.71 -29.09 4.54
C SER A 10 10.20 -28.83 4.46
N GLN A 11 9.58 -28.56 5.61
CA GLN A 11 8.22 -28.08 5.66
C GLN A 11 8.24 -26.78 4.87
N LYS A 12 7.62 -26.82 3.70
CA LYS A 12 7.46 -25.67 2.82
C LYS A 12 6.60 -24.69 3.61
N ILE A 13 7.22 -23.72 4.29
CA ILE A 13 6.51 -22.68 5.05
C ILE A 13 5.66 -21.93 4.02
N SER A 14 4.38 -22.29 3.95
CA SER A 14 3.42 -21.61 3.08
C SER A 14 3.29 -20.19 3.59
N LYS A 15 3.63 -19.22 2.74
CA LYS A 15 3.41 -17.81 3.07
C LYS A 15 1.94 -17.64 3.46
N PRO A 16 1.63 -16.96 4.58
CA PRO A 16 0.25 -16.72 4.95
C PRO A 16 -0.44 -15.96 3.82
N LEU A 17 -1.69 -16.34 3.53
CA LEU A 17 -2.52 -15.65 2.55
C LEU A 17 -2.77 -14.20 3.02
N PRO A 18 -2.87 -13.24 2.09
CA PRO A 18 -3.18 -11.86 2.44
C PRO A 18 -4.58 -11.77 3.07
N PHE A 19 -4.70 -10.96 4.12
CA PHE A 19 -5.97 -10.65 4.76
C PHE A 19 -6.57 -9.39 4.13
N HIS A 20 -7.78 -9.50 3.58
CA HIS A 20 -8.47 -8.40 2.92
C HIS A 20 -9.75 -8.04 3.68
N ILE A 21 -9.96 -6.75 3.95
CA ILE A 21 -11.13 -6.22 4.63
C ILE A 21 -11.75 -5.12 3.81
N VAL A 22 -13.09 -5.08 3.76
CA VAL A 22 -13.87 -3.98 3.21
C VAL A 22 -14.67 -3.34 4.33
N VAL A 23 -14.55 -2.02 4.49
CA VAL A 23 -15.28 -1.24 5.50
C VAL A 23 -16.27 -0.31 4.80
N ASN A 24 -17.56 -0.56 4.98
CA ASN A 24 -18.65 0.22 4.40
C ASN A 24 -19.50 0.90 5.49
N GLY A 25 -20.19 1.98 5.11
CA GLY A 25 -21.05 2.73 6.02
C GLY A 25 -21.48 4.07 5.45
N LEU A 26 -22.49 4.68 6.06
CA LEU A 26 -23.05 5.98 5.65
C LEU A 26 -22.05 7.14 5.75
N ALA A 27 -22.33 8.25 5.08
CA ALA A 27 -21.52 9.47 5.24
C ALA A 27 -21.45 9.89 6.71
N GLY A 28 -20.27 10.33 7.17
CA GLY A 28 -20.07 10.71 8.58
C GLY A 28 -19.90 9.56 9.57
N SER A 29 -20.01 8.29 9.16
CA SER A 29 -19.92 7.12 10.05
C SER A 29 -18.50 6.79 10.58
N GLY A 30 -17.53 7.71 10.45
CA GLY A 30 -16.17 7.51 10.97
C GLY A 30 -15.27 6.53 10.19
N LYS A 31 -15.58 6.17 8.94
CA LYS A 31 -14.75 5.21 8.16
C LYS A 31 -13.27 5.61 8.07
N SER A 32 -12.99 6.89 7.79
CA SER A 32 -11.60 7.39 7.74
C SER A 32 -10.91 7.31 9.11
N TYR A 33 -11.67 7.47 10.20
CA TYR A 33 -11.15 7.33 11.55
C TYR A 33 -10.78 5.87 11.86
N VAL A 34 -11.61 4.91 11.46
CA VAL A 34 -11.28 3.48 11.56
C VAL A 34 -9.98 3.14 10.82
N ILE A 35 -9.79 3.68 9.61
CA ILE A 35 -8.53 3.50 8.85
C ILE A 35 -7.33 4.06 9.63
N SER A 36 -7.47 5.21 10.29
CA SER A 36 -6.40 5.80 11.10
C SER A 36 -6.03 4.96 12.33
N ILE A 37 -7.01 4.32 12.98
CA ILE A 37 -6.75 3.39 14.09
C ILE A 37 -6.00 2.15 13.59
N ILE A 38 -6.42 1.58 12.46
CA ILE A 38 -5.73 0.42 11.86
C ILE A 38 -4.28 0.78 11.53
N GLU A 39 -4.04 1.97 10.99
CA GLU A 39 -2.70 2.48 10.75
C GLU A 39 -1.88 2.55 12.04
N GLN A 40 -2.40 3.16 13.10
CA GLN A 40 -1.70 3.25 14.39
C GLN A 40 -1.38 1.86 14.96
N MET A 41 -2.35 0.94 14.95
CA MET A 41 -2.12 -0.43 15.41
C MET A 41 -1.06 -1.16 14.58
N LEU A 42 -1.05 -0.98 13.25
CA LEU A 42 -0.03 -1.57 12.39
C LEU A 42 1.36 -0.99 12.68
N ILE A 43 1.44 0.32 12.93
CA ILE A 43 2.68 0.99 13.31
C ILE A 43 3.18 0.43 14.63
N ASP A 44 2.35 0.39 15.67
CA ASP A 44 2.71 -0.10 17.00
C ASP A 44 3.11 -1.57 16.97
N PHE A 45 2.39 -2.41 16.25
CA PHE A 45 2.70 -3.82 16.08
C PHE A 45 4.07 -4.01 15.39
N CYS A 46 4.30 -3.31 14.28
CA CYS A 46 5.57 -3.40 13.56
C CYS A 46 6.76 -2.84 14.37
N ILE A 47 6.54 -1.77 15.15
CA ILE A 47 7.57 -1.21 16.03
C ILE A 47 7.89 -2.17 17.17
N SER A 48 6.86 -2.75 17.82
CA SER A 48 7.01 -3.73 18.90
C SER A 48 7.78 -4.98 18.45
N GLU A 49 7.49 -5.46 17.23
CA GLU A 49 8.21 -6.60 16.65
C GLU A 49 9.64 -6.25 16.18
N SER A 50 9.91 -4.98 15.90
CA SER A 50 11.28 -4.49 15.62
C SER A 50 12.13 -4.29 16.88
N ALA A 51 11.52 -4.20 18.06
CA ALA A 51 12.26 -4.10 19.33
C ALA A 51 12.86 -5.44 19.77
N THR A 52 12.30 -6.57 19.33
CA THR A 52 12.81 -7.93 19.64
C THR A 52 13.91 -8.42 18.68
N ARG A 53 14.14 -7.74 17.56
CA ARG A 53 15.25 -8.00 16.62
C ARG A 53 16.02 -6.71 16.40
N ASN A 54 17.28 -6.65 16.84
CA ASN A 54 18.28 -5.55 16.77
C ASN A 54 18.44 -4.74 15.44
N ARG A 55 17.37 -4.42 14.71
CA ARG A 55 17.37 -3.56 13.52
C ARG A 55 16.06 -2.79 13.48
N PRO A 56 16.08 -1.44 13.58
CA PRO A 56 14.90 -0.63 13.36
C PRO A 56 14.50 -0.73 11.89
N ARG A 57 13.62 -1.67 11.55
CA ARG A 57 12.92 -1.64 10.28
C ARG A 57 11.85 -0.56 10.42
N ARG A 58 12.15 0.67 9.95
CA ARG A 58 11.11 1.62 9.53
C ARG A 58 10.03 0.84 8.79
N LEU A 59 8.75 1.11 9.03
CA LEU A 59 7.61 0.55 8.29
C LEU A 59 7.74 0.87 6.79
N LYS A 60 8.58 0.12 6.08
CA LYS A 60 8.70 0.12 4.63
C LYS A 60 7.55 -0.73 4.11
N GLY A 61 6.33 -0.18 4.07
CA GLY A 61 5.21 -0.94 3.51
C GLY A 61 3.81 -0.36 3.66
N LEU A 62 3.58 0.69 4.48
CA LEU A 62 2.24 1.26 4.58
C LEU A 62 1.99 2.24 3.43
N LEU A 63 1.12 1.85 2.49
CA LEU A 63 0.68 2.69 1.38
C LEU A 63 -0.80 3.03 1.55
N LYS A 64 -1.10 4.31 1.78
CA LYS A 64 -2.46 4.84 1.87
C LYS A 64 -2.85 5.54 0.58
N MET A 65 -4.00 5.18 0.02
CA MET A 65 -4.48 5.73 -1.26
C MET A 65 -5.94 6.16 -1.17
N ALA A 66 -6.30 7.18 -1.95
CA ALA A 66 -7.69 7.57 -2.17
C ALA A 66 -7.94 8.00 -3.62
N HIS A 67 -9.22 8.04 -4.02
CA HIS A 67 -9.61 8.41 -5.39
C HIS A 67 -9.42 9.90 -5.70
N THR A 68 -9.62 10.79 -4.72
CA THR A 68 -9.54 12.25 -4.91
C THR A 68 -8.44 12.86 -4.05
N GLY A 69 -7.93 14.02 -4.47
CA GLY A 69 -6.89 14.76 -3.73
C GLY A 69 -7.33 15.11 -2.30
N LYS A 70 -8.56 15.61 -2.13
CA LYS A 70 -9.11 15.97 -0.81
C LYS A 70 -9.23 14.76 0.12
N ALA A 71 -9.67 13.62 -0.40
CA ALA A 71 -9.76 12.39 0.39
C ALA A 71 -8.38 11.83 0.73
N ALA A 72 -7.41 11.91 -0.19
CA ALA A 72 -6.03 11.49 0.05
C ALA A 72 -5.37 12.34 1.14
N LEU A 73 -5.55 13.66 1.10
CA LEU A 73 -5.08 14.57 2.15
C LEU A 73 -5.68 14.24 3.51
N ASN A 74 -6.98 13.93 3.57
CA ASN A 74 -7.67 13.58 4.82
C ASN A 74 -7.09 12.34 5.51
N ILE A 75 -6.55 11.39 4.75
CA ILE A 75 -5.89 10.19 5.29
C ILE A 75 -4.36 10.28 5.28
N HIS A 76 -3.79 11.46 5.00
CA HIS A 76 -2.34 11.66 4.84
C HIS A 76 -1.71 10.65 3.86
N GLY A 77 -2.38 10.43 2.73
CA GLY A 77 -1.99 9.46 1.71
C GLY A 77 -1.82 10.09 0.34
N TRP A 78 -1.73 9.24 -0.67
CA TRP A 78 -1.55 9.62 -2.06
C TRP A 78 -2.85 9.41 -2.84
N THR A 79 -3.02 10.11 -3.96
CA THR A 79 -4.09 9.68 -4.89
C THR A 79 -3.67 8.37 -5.54
N ILE A 80 -4.63 7.52 -5.91
CA ILE A 80 -4.35 6.27 -6.66
C ILE A 80 -3.49 6.55 -7.90
N HIS A 81 -3.79 7.63 -8.63
CA HIS A 81 -3.06 8.03 -9.82
C HIS A 81 -1.58 8.33 -9.53
N THR A 82 -1.31 9.03 -8.43
CA THR A 82 0.06 9.38 -8.04
C THR A 82 0.81 8.16 -7.50
N ALA A 83 0.15 7.35 -6.66
CA ALA A 83 0.75 6.17 -6.04
C ALA A 83 1.12 5.08 -7.05
N LEU A 84 0.30 4.90 -8.10
CA LEU A 84 0.54 3.91 -9.17
C LEU A 84 1.31 4.48 -10.37
N GLY A 85 1.81 5.72 -10.29
CA GLY A 85 2.57 6.34 -11.38
C GLY A 85 1.75 6.62 -12.66
N MET A 86 0.42 6.65 -12.59
CA MET A 86 -0.47 6.88 -13.74
C MET A 86 -0.48 8.36 -14.22
N LEU A 87 0.31 9.24 -13.61
CA LEU A 87 0.39 10.67 -13.96
C LEU A 87 0.86 10.90 -15.42
N ILE A 88 1.49 9.91 -16.05
CA ILE A 88 2.08 10.00 -17.38
C ILE A 88 1.02 10.02 -18.50
N VAL A 89 -0.18 9.45 -18.32
CA VAL A 89 -1.12 9.28 -19.45
C VAL A 89 -1.79 10.61 -19.86
N LYS A 90 -2.05 11.53 -18.93
CA LYS A 90 -2.66 12.83 -19.26
C LYS A 90 -1.67 13.78 -19.93
N LEU A 91 -0.41 13.83 -19.51
CA LEU A 91 0.57 14.74 -20.09
C LEU A 91 0.85 14.39 -21.57
N PHE A 92 0.97 13.10 -21.90
CA PHE A 92 1.12 12.64 -23.28
C PHE A 92 -0.13 12.88 -24.15
N ALA A 93 -1.34 12.77 -23.57
CA ALA A 93 -2.57 13.09 -24.29
C ALA A 93 -2.66 14.58 -24.64
N TYR A 94 -2.34 15.47 -23.69
CA TYR A 94 -2.31 16.92 -23.95
C TYR A 94 -1.21 17.33 -24.95
N HIS A 95 -0.03 16.72 -24.85
CA HIS A 95 1.05 16.95 -25.81
C HIS A 95 0.65 16.48 -27.22
N LYS A 96 -0.02 15.34 -27.37
CA LYS A 96 -0.49 14.87 -28.69
C LYS A 96 -1.57 15.78 -29.31
N TYR A 97 -2.42 16.41 -28.51
CA TYR A 97 -3.45 17.34 -28.99
C TYR A 97 -2.87 18.69 -29.43
N LEU A 98 -1.91 19.26 -28.68
CA LEU A 98 -1.29 20.55 -29.01
C LEU A 98 -0.55 20.53 -30.36
N TYR A 99 0.18 19.45 -30.67
CA TYR A 99 0.89 19.33 -31.95
C TYR A 99 -0.05 19.14 -33.14
N ARG A 100 -1.24 18.55 -32.92
CA ARG A 100 -2.22 18.36 -33.99
C ARG A 100 -2.94 19.65 -34.36
N CYS A 101 -3.05 20.61 -33.43
CA CYS A 101 -3.60 21.94 -33.71
C CYS A 101 -2.58 22.86 -34.40
N GLN A 102 -1.27 22.72 -34.13
CA GLN A 102 -0.23 23.53 -34.77
C GLN A 102 0.11 23.12 -36.21
N LEU A 103 -0.19 21.88 -36.61
CA LEU A 103 0.00 21.38 -37.98
C LEU A 103 -1.24 21.56 -38.88
N ALA A 104 -2.34 22.11 -38.34
CA ALA A 104 -3.60 22.34 -39.04
C ALA A 104 -3.91 23.84 -39.24
N SER A 105 -2.93 24.72 -39.04
CA SER A 105 -3.00 26.17 -39.30
C SER A 105 -2.08 26.54 -40.46
#